data_AF-A0A958D147-F1
#
_entry.id   AF-A0A958D147-F1
#
_cell.length_a   1.000
_cell.length_b   1.000
_cell.length_c   1.000
_cell.angle_alpha   90.00
_cell.angle_beta   90.00
_cell.angle_gamma   90.00
#
_symmetry.space_group_name_H-M   'P 1'
#
loop_
_entity.id
_entity.type
_entity.pdbx_description
1 polymer ?
#
loop_
_entity_poly.entity_id
_entity_poly.type
_entity_poly.pdbx_seq_one_letter_code
_entity_poly.pdbx_strand_id
1 'polypeptide(L)'
;MEAASARPRTSAFGRDAYPDLYAKAAALLHSLAKNHGLVDGNKRLALAAAIAFLGINGERLRMSQDEAYELVMAVAAGEIDELQQIADRLQ
;
A
#
# COMPACT_ATOMS: atom_id res chain seq x y z
N MET A 1 13.48 33.93 9.14
CA MET A 1 12.53 33.13 9.97
C MET A 1 11.14 33.55 9.55
N GLU A 2 10.14 32.66 9.65
CA GLU A 2 8.80 32.73 9.00
C GLU A 2 8.84 32.31 7.52
N ALA A 3 8.31 31.20 7.01
CA ALA A 3 7.56 30.06 7.53
C ALA A 3 7.99 28.84 6.70
N ALA A 4 8.60 27.81 7.29
CA ALA A 4 7.90 26.65 7.84
C ALA A 4 6.93 25.98 6.85
N SER A 5 7.46 24.94 6.19
CA SER A 5 6.73 23.69 5.94
C SER A 5 5.52 23.77 5.00
N ALA A 6 5.76 24.17 3.75
CA ALA A 6 4.93 23.67 2.66
C ALA A 6 5.21 22.16 2.51
N ARG A 7 4.53 21.35 3.34
CA ARG A 7 4.52 19.90 3.20
C ARG A 7 4.18 19.58 1.74
N PRO A 8 4.97 18.76 1.04
CA PRO A 8 4.48 18.15 -0.18
C PRO A 8 3.43 17.13 0.27
N ARG A 9 2.21 17.60 0.55
CA ARG A 9 1.02 16.76 0.45
C ARG A 9 0.81 16.59 -1.04
N THR A 10 1.67 15.75 -1.60
CA THR A 10 1.62 15.29 -2.96
C THR A 10 0.17 14.90 -3.21
N SER A 11 -0.49 15.68 -4.07
CA SER A 11 -1.74 15.34 -4.73
C SER A 11 -1.60 14.11 -5.64
N ALA A 12 -0.59 13.25 -5.44
CA ALA A 12 -0.39 11.99 -6.15
C ALA A 12 -1.49 10.97 -5.84
N PHE A 13 -2.23 11.15 -4.74
CA PHE A 13 -3.37 10.30 -4.38
C PHE A 13 -4.67 11.08 -4.50
N GLY A 14 -4.85 11.78 -5.63
CA GLY A 14 -5.98 12.66 -5.96
C GLY A 14 -7.23 12.44 -5.10
N ARG A 15 -7.72 13.54 -4.50
CA ARG A 15 -9.02 13.54 -3.80
C ARG A 15 -10.04 12.90 -4.76
N ASP A 16 -10.61 11.78 -4.33
CA ASP A 16 -11.74 11.04 -4.94
C ASP A 16 -11.49 9.87 -5.91
N ALA A 17 -10.36 9.15 -5.87
CA ALA A 17 -10.28 7.80 -6.48
C ALA A 17 -10.51 6.66 -5.49
N TYR A 18 -10.06 6.82 -4.24
CA TYR A 18 -10.14 5.81 -3.18
C TYR A 18 -10.58 6.50 -1.90
N PRO A 19 -11.87 6.52 -1.56
CA PRO A 19 -12.35 7.21 -0.35
C PRO A 19 -11.86 6.51 0.93
N ASP A 20 -11.70 5.19 0.87
CA ASP A 20 -11.25 4.37 1.99
C ASP A 20 -9.72 4.34 2.12
N LEU A 21 -9.24 4.37 3.36
CA LEU A 21 -7.82 4.30 3.71
C LEU A 21 -7.20 2.98 3.23
N TYR A 22 -7.93 1.87 3.37
CA TYR A 22 -7.46 0.56 2.93
C TYR A 22 -7.40 0.45 1.41
N ALA A 23 -8.31 1.09 0.68
CA ALA A 23 -8.25 1.17 -0.78
C ALA A 23 -7.00 1.93 -1.28
N LYS A 24 -6.56 2.98 -0.56
CA LYS A 24 -5.29 3.67 -0.86
C LYS A 24 -4.07 2.79 -0.55
N ALA A 25 -4.11 2.06 0.56
CA ALA A 25 -3.05 1.12 0.94
C ALA A 25 -2.95 -0.03 -0.09
N ALA A 26 -4.08 -0.54 -0.56
CA ALA A 26 -4.18 -1.56 -1.58
C ALA A 26 -3.60 -1.08 -2.92
N ALA A 27 -3.94 0.13 -3.37
CA ALA A 27 -3.38 0.70 -4.59
C ALA A 27 -1.85 0.86 -4.52
N LEU A 28 -1.33 1.29 -3.36
CA LEU A 28 0.10 1.39 -3.11
C LEU A 28 0.79 0.02 -3.16
N LEU A 29 0.22 -0.97 -2.47
CA LEU A 29 0.74 -2.35 -2.44
C LEU A 29 0.74 -2.96 -3.85
N HIS A 30 -0.37 -2.86 -4.58
CA HIS A 30 -0.54 -3.37 -5.93
C HIS A 30 0.46 -2.75 -6.91
N SER A 31 0.56 -1.41 -6.92
CA SER A 31 1.49 -0.71 -7.81
C SER A 31 2.95 -1.11 -7.55
N LEU A 32 3.34 -1.29 -6.29
CA LEU A 32 4.71 -1.68 -5.94
C LEU A 32 4.97 -3.16 -6.23
N ALA A 33 4.02 -4.05 -5.92
CA ALA A 33 4.15 -5.49 -6.15
C ALA A 33 4.21 -5.84 -7.64
N LYS A 34 3.49 -5.10 -8.49
CA LYS A 34 3.45 -5.32 -9.96
C LYS A 34 4.57 -4.60 -10.72
N ASN A 35 5.32 -3.72 -10.06
CA ASN A 35 6.44 -3.06 -10.72
C ASN A 35 7.55 -4.11 -10.98
N HIS A 36 7.92 -4.35 -12.24
CA HIS A 36 8.90 -5.39 -12.62
C HIS A 36 10.37 -5.00 -12.37
N GLY A 37 10.64 -3.84 -11.77
CA GLY A 37 12.01 -3.30 -11.60
C GLY A 37 12.95 -4.11 -10.69
N LEU A 38 12.42 -4.85 -9.71
CA LEU A 38 13.18 -5.79 -8.86
C LEU A 38 12.30 -6.99 -8.52
N VAL A 39 12.58 -8.15 -9.13
CA VAL A 39 11.79 -9.40 -9.04
C VAL A 39 11.50 -9.87 -7.60
N ASP A 40 12.32 -9.49 -6.60
CA ASP A 40 12.13 -9.86 -5.19
C ASP A 40 12.23 -8.69 -4.18
N GLY A 41 12.92 -7.60 -4.54
CA GLY A 41 13.01 -6.40 -3.70
C GLY A 41 11.69 -5.65 -3.59
N ASN A 42 10.88 -5.70 -4.65
CA ASN A 42 9.63 -4.94 -4.72
C ASN A 42 8.54 -5.50 -3.80
N LYS A 43 8.62 -6.78 -3.43
CA LYS A 43 7.62 -7.43 -2.56
C LYS A 43 7.74 -6.97 -1.10
N ARG A 44 8.94 -7.04 -0.54
CA ARG A 44 9.22 -6.53 0.82
C ARG A 44 8.99 -5.02 0.90
N LEU A 45 9.33 -4.29 -0.17
CA LEU A 45 9.06 -2.86 -0.26
C LEU A 45 7.56 -2.55 -0.32
N ALA A 46 6.78 -3.31 -1.10
CA ALA A 46 5.33 -3.16 -1.19
C ALA A 46 4.65 -3.35 0.17
N LEU A 47 5.04 -4.41 0.90
CA LEU A 47 4.53 -4.67 2.24
C LEU A 47 4.92 -3.55 3.22
N ALA A 48 6.20 -3.19 3.26
CA ALA A 48 6.68 -2.14 4.15
C ALA A 48 6.00 -0.80 3.88
N ALA A 49 5.76 -0.47 2.61
CA ALA A 49 5.07 0.76 2.21
C ALA A 49 3.60 0.75 2.66
N ALA A 50 2.88 -0.37 2.50
CA ALA A 50 1.50 -0.50 2.97
C ALA A 50 1.40 -0.39 4.50
N ILE A 51 2.29 -1.08 5.24
CA ILE A 51 2.35 -1.01 6.70
C ILE A 51 2.65 0.42 7.17
N ALA A 52 3.67 1.06 6.58
CA ALA A 52 4.05 2.42 6.95
C ALA A 52 2.92 3.41 6.63
N PHE A 53 2.24 3.24 5.49
CA PHE A 53 1.12 4.07 5.10
C PHE A 53 -0.04 3.95 6.11
N LEU A 54 -0.46 2.74 6.46
CA LEU A 54 -1.50 2.53 7.47
C LEU A 54 -1.08 3.10 8.84
N GLY A 55 0.15 2.84 9.26
CA GLY A 55 0.70 3.32 10.55
C GLY A 55 0.73 4.84 10.65
N ILE A 56 1.09 5.56 9.59
CA ILE A 56 1.07 7.03 9.54
C ILE A 56 -0.37 7.57 9.64
N ASN A 57 -1.36 6.79 9.20
CA ASN A 57 -2.79 7.14 9.29
C ASN A 57 -3.47 6.62 10.57
N GLY A 58 -2.70 6.05 11.52
CA GLY A 58 -3.22 5.59 12.80
C GLY A 58 -3.80 4.17 12.80
N GLU A 59 -3.76 3.48 11.65
CA GLU A 59 -4.19 2.09 11.55
C GLU A 59 -3.04 1.11 11.72
N ARG A 60 -3.34 -0.04 12.31
CA ARG A 60 -2.39 -1.15 12.43
C ARG A 60 -2.87 -2.32 11.59
N LEU A 61 -1.99 -2.80 10.74
CA LEU A 61 -2.20 -4.04 10.00
C LEU A 61 -2.36 -5.21 10.98
N ARG A 62 -3.51 -5.89 10.93
CA ARG A 62 -3.85 -6.98 11.86
C ARG A 62 -3.37 -8.35 11.41
N MET A 63 -3.03 -8.51 10.14
CA MET A 63 -2.50 -9.75 9.61
C MET A 63 -1.12 -10.07 10.18
N SER A 64 -0.84 -11.35 10.31
CA SER A 64 0.49 -11.87 10.60
C SER A 64 1.46 -11.56 9.46
N GLN A 65 2.76 -11.64 9.75
CA GLN A 65 3.79 -11.42 8.74
C GLN A 65 3.69 -12.41 7.57
N ASP A 66 3.29 -13.65 7.85
CA ASP A 66 3.13 -14.69 6.83
C ASP A 66 1.92 -14.40 5.93
N GLU A 67 0.77 -14.05 6.49
CA GLU A 67 -0.42 -13.64 5.71
C GLU A 67 -0.16 -12.41 4.84
N ALA A 68 0.58 -11.43 5.38
CA ALA A 68 1.05 -10.27 4.64
C ALA A 68 1.95 -10.63 3.47
N TYR A 69 2.87 -11.57 3.68
CA TYR A 69 3.77 -12.04 2.64
C TYR A 69 3.01 -12.79 1.54
N GLU A 70 2.09 -13.68 1.92
CA GLU A 70 1.24 -14.41 0.98
C GLU A 70 0.37 -13.47 0.15
N LEU A 71 -0.23 -12.43 0.76
CA LEU A 71 -1.00 -11.42 0.04
C LEU A 71 -0.15 -10.73 -1.04
N VAL A 72 1.06 -10.28 -0.69
CA VAL A 72 1.95 -9.63 -1.66
C VAL A 72 2.37 -10.58 -2.78
N MET A 73 2.63 -11.85 -2.46
CA MET A 73 2.96 -12.86 -3.46
C MET A 73 1.79 -13.10 -4.43
N ALA A 74 0.58 -13.26 -3.92
CA ALA A 74 -0.62 -13.43 -4.73
C ALA A 74 -0.88 -12.22 -5.64
N VAL A 75 -0.66 -11.00 -5.13
CA VAL A 75 -0.78 -9.78 -5.94
C VAL A 75 0.29 -9.71 -7.03
N ALA A 76 1.55 -10.00 -6.70
CA ALA A 76 2.65 -10.00 -7.65
C ALA A 76 2.48 -11.07 -8.75
N ALA A 77 1.95 -12.24 -8.38
CA ALA A 77 1.60 -13.32 -9.32
C ALA A 77 0.37 -12.98 -10.20
N GLY A 78 -0.39 -11.94 -9.85
CA GLY A 78 -1.64 -11.59 -10.52
C GLY A 78 -2.82 -12.49 -10.15
N GLU A 79 -2.70 -13.28 -9.08
CA GLU A 79 -3.78 -14.10 -8.53
C GLU A 79 -4.83 -13.24 -7.81
N ILE A 80 -4.39 -12.13 -7.21
CA ILE A 80 -5.26 -11.07 -6.67
C ILE A 80 -4.89 -9.76 -7.37
N ASP A 81 -5.75 -9.30 -8.29
CA ASP A 81 -5.51 -8.07 -9.06
C ASP A 81 -6.52 -6.95 -8.74
N GLU A 82 -7.66 -7.31 -8.13
CA GLU A 82 -8.71 -6.37 -7.76
C GLU A 82 -8.35 -5.59 -6.49
N LEU A 83 -8.30 -4.26 -6.59
CA LEU A 83 -7.94 -3.39 -5.46
C LEU A 83 -8.88 -3.55 -4.25
N GLN A 84 -10.17 -3.82 -4.49
CA GLN A 84 -11.12 -4.04 -3.41
C GLN A 84 -10.77 -5.30 -2.61
N GLN A 85 -10.43 -6.39 -3.28
CA GLN A 85 -10.02 -7.64 -2.62
C GLN A 85 -8.74 -7.44 -1.80
N ILE A 86 -7.79 -6.67 -2.32
CA ILE A 86 -6.56 -6.33 -1.59
C ILE A 86 -6.89 -5.46 -0.37
N ALA A 87 -7.80 -4.49 -0.50
CA ALA A 87 -8.21 -3.61 0.58
C ALA A 87 -8.90 -4.37 1.72
N ASP A 88 -9.82 -5.27 1.40
CA ASP A 88 -10.55 -6.09 2.37
C ASP A 88 -9.60 -6.97 3.19
N ARG A 89 -8.51 -7.44 2.56
CA ARG A 89 -7.48 -8.24 3.25
C ARG A 89 -6.63 -7.42 4.22
N LEU A 90 -6.52 -6.10 4.02
CA LEU A 90 -5.70 -5.20 4.84
C LEU A 90 -6.40 -4.71 6.13
N GLN A 91 -7.71 -4.95 6.28
CA GLN A 91 -8.53 -4.59 7.46
C GLN A 91 -8.25 -5.49 8.68
#